data_AF-A0A0D2MM13-F1
#
_entry.id   AF-A0A0D2MM13-F1
#
_cell.length_a   1.000
_cell.length_b   1.000
_cell.length_c   1.000
_cell.angle_alpha   90.00
_cell.angle_beta   90.00
_cell.angle_gamma   90.00
#
_symmetry.space_group_name_H-M   'P 1'
#
loop_
_entity.id
_entity.type
_entity.pdbx_description
1 polymer ?
#
loop_
_entity_poly.entity_id
_entity_poly.type
_entity_poly.pdbx_seq_one_letter_code
_entity_poly.pdbx_strand_id
1 'polypeptide(L)'
;MRATNPSSRRPNRLPRPPPSPQIRDEVELFGGTLKPHQRALLPDSTTVLDRAVMQHNLLAASKLYNNIYVEELGALLGVTPERAEQVAADMMQEGRLQGSIDQVASLIHFADREEPLVQWDARIKALCCRVNDIVDAFTEHAEASAAARGGGGGGGGVGGLAAMATS
;
A
#
# COMPACT_ATOMS: atom_id res chain seq x y z
N MET A 1 3.73 33.84 -41.54
CA MET A 1 3.63 32.39 -41.22
C MET A 1 4.29 32.16 -39.86
N ARG A 2 3.51 32.03 -38.78
CA ARG A 2 4.04 31.76 -37.43
C ARG A 2 3.75 30.30 -37.11
N ALA A 3 4.78 29.47 -37.10
CA ALA A 3 4.66 28.05 -36.78
C ALA A 3 4.21 27.90 -35.32
N THR A 4 3.01 27.36 -35.10
CA THR A 4 2.50 26.99 -33.78
C THR A 4 3.11 25.64 -33.39
N ASN A 5 3.89 25.66 -32.31
CA ASN A 5 4.54 24.51 -31.68
C ASN A 5 3.51 23.42 -31.28
N PRO A 6 3.66 22.15 -31.71
CA PRO A 6 2.67 21.09 -31.49
C PRO A 6 2.71 20.40 -30.11
N SER A 7 3.51 20.89 -29.15
CA SER A 7 3.73 20.22 -27.85
C SER A 7 2.68 20.52 -26.77
N SER A 8 1.58 21.23 -27.05
CA SER A 8 0.53 21.56 -26.06
C SER A 8 -0.61 20.54 -25.96
N ARG A 9 -0.37 19.29 -26.39
CA ARG A 9 -1.35 18.20 -26.20
C ARG A 9 -1.48 17.88 -24.72
N ARG A 10 -2.46 18.52 -24.06
CA ARG A 10 -2.98 18.08 -22.76
C ARG A 10 -3.26 16.57 -22.87
N PRO A 11 -2.67 15.71 -22.02
CA PRO A 11 -2.99 14.29 -22.06
C PRO A 11 -4.49 14.15 -21.75
N ASN A 12 -5.12 13.27 -22.53
CA ASN A 12 -6.54 12.97 -22.54
C ASN A 12 -7.08 12.80 -21.10
N ARG A 13 -7.79 13.81 -20.59
CA ARG A 13 -8.40 13.79 -19.25
C ARG A 13 -9.59 12.84 -19.32
N LEU A 14 -9.41 11.60 -18.87
CA LEU A 14 -10.53 10.67 -18.66
C LEU A 14 -11.58 11.38 -17.77
N PRO A 15 -12.89 11.24 -18.07
CA PRO A 15 -13.93 11.83 -17.24
C PRO A 15 -13.79 11.30 -15.82
N ARG A 16 -13.70 12.22 -14.87
CA ARG A 16 -13.44 11.93 -13.47
C ARG A 16 -14.56 11.04 -12.92
N PRO A 17 -14.26 9.88 -12.31
CA PRO A 17 -15.25 9.24 -11.45
C PRO A 17 -15.58 10.20 -10.30
N PRO A 18 -16.86 10.28 -9.86
CA PRO A 18 -17.22 11.06 -8.70
C PRO A 18 -16.36 10.61 -7.51
N PRO A 19 -15.92 11.53 -6.63
CA PRO A 19 -15.14 11.17 -5.45
C PRO A 19 -15.90 10.10 -4.67
N SER A 20 -15.23 8.98 -4.39
CA SER A 20 -15.79 7.86 -3.65
C SER A 20 -16.32 8.37 -2.29
N PRO A 21 -17.62 8.21 -1.97
CA PRO A 21 -18.21 8.78 -0.76
C PRO A 21 -17.59 8.25 0.56
N GLN A 22 -16.92 7.11 0.50
CA GLN A 22 -16.55 6.31 1.68
C GLN A 22 -15.61 7.01 2.68
N ILE A 23 -14.61 7.77 2.22
CA ILE A 23 -13.62 8.37 3.13
C ILE A 23 -14.25 9.47 4.01
N ARG A 24 -15.19 10.24 3.47
CA ARG A 24 -15.90 11.27 4.25
C ARG A 24 -16.82 10.63 5.29
N ASP A 25 -17.53 9.58 4.90
CA ASP A 25 -18.46 8.88 5.77
C ASP A 25 -17.73 8.25 6.97
N GLU A 26 -16.55 7.65 6.75
CA GLU A 26 -15.72 7.07 7.83
C GLU A 26 -15.20 8.11 8.83
N VAL A 27 -14.77 9.27 8.34
CA VAL A 27 -14.28 10.38 9.19
C VAL A 27 -15.41 10.99 10.00
N GLU A 28 -16.61 11.13 9.42
CA GLU A 28 -17.79 11.62 10.12
C GLU A 28 -18.25 10.65 11.21
N LEU A 29 -18.29 9.35 10.90
CA LEU A 29 -18.59 8.30 11.88
C LEU A 29 -17.59 8.32 13.04
N PHE A 30 -16.29 8.41 12.74
CA PHE A 30 -15.26 8.52 13.75
C PHE A 30 -15.40 9.81 14.56
N GLY A 31 -15.65 10.94 13.91
CA GLY A 31 -15.89 12.24 14.55
C GLY A 31 -17.11 12.24 15.48
N GLY A 32 -18.13 11.43 15.18
CA GLY A 32 -19.29 11.19 16.04
C GLY A 32 -18.97 10.46 17.34
N THR A 33 -17.91 9.65 17.38
CA THR A 33 -17.47 8.92 18.58
C THR A 33 -16.58 9.76 19.51
N LEU A 34 -16.10 10.92 19.05
CA LEU A 34 -15.18 11.77 19.80
C LEU A 34 -15.90 12.61 20.86
N LYS A 35 -15.29 12.72 22.04
CA LYS A 35 -15.78 13.57 23.12
C LYS A 35 -15.66 15.06 22.76
N PRO A 36 -16.45 15.95 23.37
CA PRO A 36 -16.39 17.39 23.08
C PRO A 36 -14.98 18.00 23.22
N HIS A 37 -14.20 17.55 24.21
CA HIS A 37 -12.82 18.02 24.41
C HIS A 37 -11.82 17.48 23.38
N GLN A 38 -12.17 16.42 22.63
CA GLN A 38 -11.34 15.86 21.55
C GLN A 38 -11.66 16.51 20.20
N ARG A 39 -12.78 17.24 20.10
CA ARG A 39 -13.21 18.00 18.91
C ARG A 39 -12.76 19.45 19.01
N ALA A 40 -11.46 19.65 19.25
CA ALA A 40 -10.89 20.98 19.32
C ALA A 40 -10.95 21.65 17.95
N LEU A 41 -11.52 22.85 17.92
CA LEU A 41 -11.57 23.70 16.74
C LEU A 41 -10.26 24.49 16.63
N LEU A 42 -9.69 24.48 15.44
CA LEU A 42 -8.54 25.31 15.08
C LEU A 42 -9.00 26.73 14.69
N PRO A 43 -8.06 27.69 14.61
CA PRO A 43 -8.34 29.06 14.15
C PRO A 43 -8.96 29.14 12.75
N ASP A 44 -8.80 28.09 11.94
CA ASP A 44 -9.32 27.98 10.58
C ASP A 44 -10.69 27.28 10.51
N SER A 45 -11.37 27.12 11.66
CA SER A 45 -12.65 26.42 11.82
C SER A 45 -12.65 24.93 11.49
N THR A 46 -11.48 24.33 11.24
CA THR A 46 -11.33 22.88 11.06
C THR A 46 -11.09 22.18 12.40
N THR A 47 -11.39 20.89 12.49
CA THR A 47 -11.02 20.12 13.69
C THR A 47 -9.59 19.59 13.59
N VAL A 48 -8.97 19.30 14.74
CA VAL A 48 -7.66 18.62 14.79
C VAL A 48 -7.72 17.29 14.01
N LEU A 49 -8.86 16.59 14.07
CA LEU A 49 -9.09 15.36 13.33
C LEU A 49 -9.01 15.59 11.82
N ASP A 50 -9.76 16.57 11.29
CA ASP A 50 -9.82 16.85 9.85
C ASP A 50 -8.41 17.15 9.31
N ARG A 51 -7.64 17.97 10.04
CA ARG A 51 -6.26 18.28 9.68
C ARG A 51 -5.36 17.05 9.71
N ALA A 52 -5.48 16.22 10.73
CA ALA A 52 -4.67 15.00 10.87
C ALA A 52 -4.97 13.98 9.76
N VAL A 53 -6.25 13.76 9.45
CA VAL A 53 -6.67 12.84 8.37
C VAL A 53 -6.21 13.37 7.02
N MET A 54 -6.36 14.67 6.74
CA MET A 54 -5.86 15.27 5.50
C MET A 54 -4.35 15.07 5.33
N GLN A 55 -3.55 15.35 6.36
CA GLN A 55 -2.10 15.13 6.31
C GLN A 55 -1.72 13.65 6.14
N HIS A 56 -2.43 12.76 6.83
CA HIS A 56 -2.23 11.33 6.69
C HIS A 56 -2.54 10.85 5.27
N ASN A 57 -3.68 11.28 4.71
CA ASN A 57 -4.11 10.92 3.37
C ASN A 57 -3.13 11.44 2.31
N LEU A 58 -2.56 12.63 2.51
CA LEU A 58 -1.50 13.16 1.65
C LEU A 58 -0.24 12.29 1.70
N LEU A 59 0.17 11.86 2.90
CA LEU A 59 1.30 10.92 3.06
C LEU A 59 1.01 9.53 2.49
N ALA A 60 -0.25 9.08 2.54
CA ALA A 60 -0.67 7.83 1.91
C ALA A 60 -0.61 7.97 0.37
N ALA A 61 -1.10 9.08 -0.17
CA ALA A 61 -1.02 9.39 -1.59
C ALA A 61 0.44 9.42 -2.07
N SER A 62 1.37 9.97 -1.28
CA SER A 62 2.80 10.01 -1.64
C SER A 62 3.46 8.65 -1.75
N LYS A 63 2.87 7.60 -1.17
CA LYS A 63 3.36 6.22 -1.26
C LYS A 63 2.73 5.44 -2.41
N LEU A 64 1.56 5.89 -2.87
CA LEU A 64 0.79 5.21 -3.93
C LEU A 64 1.06 5.82 -5.30
N TYR A 65 1.34 7.11 -5.36
CA TYR A 65 1.53 7.86 -6.60
C TYR A 65 2.98 8.33 -6.71
N ASN A 66 3.54 8.22 -7.92
CA ASN A 66 4.81 8.88 -8.27
C ASN A 66 4.59 10.40 -8.48
N ASN A 67 3.44 10.75 -9.07
CA ASN A 67 3.01 12.12 -9.27
C ASN A 67 1.48 12.19 -9.31
N ILE A 68 0.93 13.36 -8.97
CA ILE A 68 -0.51 13.62 -8.97
C ILE A 68 -0.79 15.09 -9.30
N TYR A 69 -1.85 15.37 -10.06
CA TYR A 69 -2.28 16.75 -10.29
C TYR A 69 -2.89 17.35 -9.02
N VAL A 70 -2.64 18.63 -8.76
CA VAL A 70 -3.14 19.35 -7.57
C VAL A 70 -4.67 19.29 -7.48
N GLU A 71 -5.37 19.40 -8.63
CA GLU A 71 -6.83 19.27 -8.67
C GLU A 71 -7.34 17.89 -8.24
N GLU A 72 -6.62 16.82 -8.59
CA GLU A 72 -6.99 15.44 -8.23
C GLU A 72 -6.67 15.16 -6.78
N LEU A 73 -5.55 15.70 -6.30
CA LEU A 73 -5.20 15.64 -4.89
C LEU A 73 -6.24 16.35 -4.01
N GLY A 74 -6.72 17.53 -4.42
CA GLY A 74 -7.80 18.24 -3.73
C GLY A 74 -9.08 17.41 -3.66
N ALA A 75 -9.46 16.76 -4.76
CA ALA A 75 -10.62 15.87 -4.80
C ALA A 75 -10.45 14.63 -3.88
N LEU A 76 -9.24 14.06 -3.83
CA LEU A 76 -8.91 12.92 -2.97
C LEU A 76 -8.94 13.29 -1.48
N LEU A 77 -8.45 14.49 -1.14
CA LEU A 77 -8.43 15.01 0.23
C LEU A 77 -9.77 15.64 0.66
N GLY A 78 -10.68 15.90 -0.27
CA GLY A 78 -11.96 16.55 -0.01
C GLY A 78 -11.85 18.05 0.29
N VAL A 79 -10.79 18.71 -0.19
CA VAL A 79 -10.50 20.14 0.02
C VAL A 79 -10.29 20.88 -1.32
N THR A 80 -10.19 22.21 -1.28
CA THR A 80 -9.88 22.99 -2.50
C THR A 80 -8.46 22.71 -2.98
N PRO A 81 -8.18 22.79 -4.29
CA PRO A 81 -6.84 22.54 -4.84
C PRO A 81 -5.79 23.47 -4.23
N GLU A 82 -6.13 24.73 -3.98
CA GLU A 82 -5.22 25.70 -3.36
C GLU A 82 -4.85 25.29 -1.94
N ARG A 83 -5.81 24.75 -1.18
CA ARG A 83 -5.57 24.27 0.18
C ARG A 83 -4.73 22.99 0.17
N ALA A 84 -4.97 22.08 -0.78
CA ALA A 84 -4.20 20.86 -0.94
C ALA A 84 -2.72 21.16 -1.26
N GLU A 85 -2.46 22.11 -2.17
CA GLU A 85 -1.11 22.56 -2.51
C GLU A 85 -0.41 23.15 -1.29
N GLN A 86 -1.09 24.05 -0.55
CA GLN A 86 -0.50 24.67 0.62
C GLN A 86 -0.15 23.66 1.71
N VAL A 87 -1.02 22.68 1.96
CA VAL A 87 -0.76 21.61 2.92
C VAL A 87 0.40 20.72 2.46
N ALA A 88 0.53 20.46 1.16
CA ALA A 88 1.67 19.75 0.62
C ALA A 88 2.98 20.52 0.78
N ALA A 89 2.96 21.82 0.50
CA ALA A 89 4.11 22.70 0.72
C ALA A 89 4.54 22.73 2.19
N ASP A 90 3.59 22.89 3.12
CA ASP A 90 3.84 22.85 4.56
C ASP A 90 4.48 21.52 4.98
N MET A 91 3.93 20.38 4.52
CA MET A 91 4.46 19.05 4.85
C MET A 91 5.84 18.78 4.24
N MET A 92 6.14 19.35 3.07
CA MET A 92 7.48 19.29 2.46
C MET A 92 8.48 20.15 3.25
N GLN A 93 8.07 21.35 3.67
CA GLN A 93 8.90 22.23 4.48
C GLN A 93 9.19 21.64 5.87
N GLU A 94 8.22 20.95 6.47
CA GLU A 94 8.40 20.20 7.73
C GLU A 94 9.28 18.94 7.57
N GLY A 95 9.70 18.58 6.34
CA GLY A 95 10.49 17.38 6.06
C GLY A 95 9.74 16.06 6.22
N ARG A 96 8.42 16.11 6.42
CA ARG A 96 7.56 14.94 6.60
C ARG A 96 7.14 14.31 5.27
N LEU A 97 7.15 15.11 4.20
CA LEU A 97 6.86 14.71 2.83
C LEU A 97 8.08 15.01 1.95
N GLN A 98 8.61 14.02 1.21
CA GLN A 98 9.67 14.25 0.23
C GLN A 98 9.06 14.40 -1.17
N GLY A 99 9.43 15.45 -1.88
CA GLY A 99 8.92 15.71 -3.22
C GLY A 99 9.23 17.11 -3.73
N SER A 100 8.64 17.44 -4.87
CA SER A 100 8.69 18.77 -5.47
C SER A 100 7.32 19.13 -6.06
N ILE A 101 7.01 20.42 -6.05
CA ILE A 101 5.75 20.97 -6.58
C ILE A 101 6.08 21.75 -7.85
N ASP A 102 5.51 21.36 -8.99
CA ASP A 102 5.50 22.15 -10.21
C ASP A 102 4.18 22.94 -10.27
N GLN A 103 4.26 24.21 -9.90
CA GLN A 103 3.10 25.10 -9.88
C GLN A 103 2.59 25.44 -11.29
N VAL A 104 3.45 25.46 -12.31
CA VAL A 104 3.07 25.79 -13.70
C VAL A 104 2.29 24.65 -14.33
N ALA A 105 2.72 23.42 -14.11
CA ALA A 105 2.01 22.22 -14.55
C ALA A 105 0.87 21.80 -13.60
N SER A 106 0.78 22.42 -12.41
CA SER A 106 -0.11 22.03 -11.31
C SER A 106 0.03 20.54 -10.97
N LEU A 107 1.29 20.08 -10.87
CA LEU A 107 1.67 18.69 -10.69
C LEU A 107 2.61 18.55 -9.50
N ILE A 108 2.32 17.60 -8.62
CA ILE A 108 3.16 17.26 -7.46
C ILE A 108 3.91 15.98 -7.78
N HIS A 109 5.23 16.03 -7.64
CA HIS A 109 6.11 14.87 -7.74
C HIS A 109 6.49 14.40 -6.35
N PHE A 110 6.19 13.15 -6.04
CA PHE A 110 6.62 12.53 -4.80
C PHE A 110 7.97 11.86 -5.03
N ALA A 111 8.92 12.11 -4.12
CA ALA A 111 10.21 11.45 -4.17
C ALA A 111 10.12 10.16 -3.35
N ASP A 112 10.55 9.05 -3.95
CA ASP A 112 10.73 7.82 -3.21
C ASP A 112 11.93 7.98 -2.27
N ARG A 113 11.83 7.42 -1.06
CA ARG A 113 12.90 7.57 -0.06
C ARG A 113 14.13 6.72 -0.38
N GLU A 114 13.95 5.70 -1.21
CA GLU A 114 15.00 4.77 -1.60
C GLU A 114 15.53 5.08 -3.00
N GLU A 115 16.85 5.04 -3.12
CA GLU A 115 17.53 5.21 -4.40
C GLU A 115 17.11 4.06 -5.36
N PRO A 116 16.80 4.34 -6.64
CA PRO A 116 16.23 3.33 -7.55
C PRO A 116 17.05 2.04 -7.68
N LEU A 117 18.38 2.15 -7.58
CA LEU A 117 19.28 1.00 -7.63
C LEU A 117 19.21 0.13 -6.37
N VAL A 118 19.06 0.75 -5.19
CA VAL A 118 18.85 0.02 -3.94
C VAL A 118 17.51 -0.71 -3.95
N GLN A 119 16.47 -0.04 -4.45
CA GLN A 119 15.14 -0.65 -4.59
C GLN A 119 15.16 -1.80 -5.61
N TRP A 120 15.95 -1.69 -6.68
CA TRP A 120 16.17 -2.75 -7.66
C TRP A 120 16.85 -3.98 -7.03
N ASP A 121 17.93 -3.79 -6.28
CA ASP A 121 18.65 -4.88 -5.60
C ASP A 121 17.76 -5.58 -4.56
N ALA A 122 16.97 -4.81 -3.81
CA ALA A 122 15.99 -5.35 -2.87
C ALA A 122 14.95 -6.23 -3.57
N ARG A 123 14.48 -5.83 -4.76
CA ARG A 123 13.53 -6.61 -5.57
C ARG A 123 14.15 -7.89 -6.11
N ILE A 124 15.41 -7.86 -6.57
CA ILE A 124 16.14 -9.07 -6.98
C ILE A 124 16.21 -10.04 -5.80
N LYS A 125 16.64 -9.56 -4.62
CA LYS A 125 16.74 -10.38 -3.42
C LYS A 125 15.39 -11.00 -3.03
N ALA A 126 14.32 -10.20 -3.04
CA ALA A 126 12.97 -10.68 -2.72
C ALA A 126 12.45 -11.72 -3.73
N LEU A 127 12.84 -11.62 -5.01
CA LEU A 127 12.53 -12.66 -5.99
C LEU A 127 13.30 -13.95 -5.68
N CYS A 128 14.60 -13.86 -5.42
CA CYS A 128 15.42 -15.03 -5.09
C CYS A 128 14.93 -15.74 -3.83
N CYS A 129 14.58 -14.99 -2.78
CA CYS A 129 13.98 -15.57 -1.56
C CYS A 129 12.67 -16.29 -1.88
N ARG A 130 11.75 -15.66 -2.62
CA ARG A 130 10.48 -16.32 -3.00
C ARG A 130 10.68 -17.58 -3.82
N VAL A 131 11.66 -17.61 -4.71
CA VAL A 131 11.99 -18.83 -5.47
C VAL A 131 12.51 -19.91 -4.52
N ASN A 132 13.36 -19.56 -3.56
CA ASN A 132 13.85 -20.50 -2.57
C ASN A 132 12.71 -21.07 -1.71
N ASP A 133 11.80 -20.21 -1.24
CA ASP A 133 10.63 -20.62 -0.45
C ASP A 133 9.75 -21.65 -1.22
N ILE A 134 9.60 -21.45 -2.52
CA ILE A 134 8.85 -22.38 -3.40
C ILE A 134 9.60 -23.72 -3.52
N VAL A 135 10.92 -23.69 -3.72
CA VAL A 135 11.75 -24.90 -3.83
C VAL A 135 11.70 -25.69 -2.53
N ASP A 136 11.84 -25.02 -1.39
CA ASP A 136 11.78 -25.62 -0.06
C ASP A 136 10.41 -26.29 0.16
N ALA A 137 9.32 -25.60 -0.18
CA ALA A 137 7.96 -26.16 -0.10
C ALA A 137 7.77 -27.43 -0.97
N PHE A 138 8.39 -27.49 -2.15
CA PHE A 138 8.36 -28.70 -2.98
C PHE A 138 9.15 -29.85 -2.37
N THR A 139 10.32 -29.58 -1.77
CA THR A 139 11.13 -30.62 -1.11
C THR A 139 10.43 -31.19 0.11
N GLU A 140 9.83 -30.35 0.95
CA GLU A 140 9.03 -30.79 2.11
C GLU A 140 7.82 -31.62 1.69
N HIS A 141 7.13 -31.23 0.60
CA HIS A 141 6.01 -32.01 0.06
C HIS A 141 6.46 -33.36 -0.52
N ALA A 142 7.64 -33.44 -1.15
CA ALA A 142 8.21 -34.68 -1.66
C ALA A 142 8.58 -35.65 -0.52
N GLU A 143 9.13 -35.15 0.58
CA GLU A 143 9.45 -35.95 1.76
C GLU A 143 8.19 -36.43 2.50
N ALA A 144 7.19 -35.57 2.67
CA ALA A 144 5.90 -35.93 3.27
C ALA A 144 5.14 -37.00 2.47
N SER A 145 5.18 -36.90 1.13
CA SER A 145 4.54 -37.89 0.24
C SER A 145 5.32 -39.21 0.14
N ALA A 146 6.64 -39.18 0.30
CA ALA A 146 7.45 -40.39 0.45
C ALA A 146 7.18 -41.09 1.80
N ALA A 147 7.09 -40.34 2.91
CA ALA A 147 6.77 -40.86 4.23
C ALA A 147 5.35 -41.48 4.29
N ALA A 148 4.36 -40.87 3.63
CA ALA A 148 3.00 -41.42 3.53
C ALA A 148 2.94 -42.75 2.75
N ARG A 149 3.85 -42.98 1.80
CA ARG A 149 3.95 -44.24 1.05
C ARG A 149 4.67 -45.35 1.82
N GLY A 150 5.47 -45.03 2.84
CA GLY A 150 6.17 -46.00 3.68
C GLY A 150 5.32 -46.66 4.77
N GLY A 151 4.10 -46.16 5.04
CA GLY A 151 3.24 -46.63 6.14
C GLY A 151 2.27 -47.78 5.82
N GLY A 152 2.28 -48.33 4.60
CA GLY A 152 1.31 -49.34 4.15
C GLY A 152 1.95 -50.70 3.81
N GLY A 153 2.33 -51.50 4.81
CA GLY A 153 2.81 -52.87 4.56
C GLY A 153 3.14 -53.64 5.83
N GLY A 154 2.14 -54.26 6.46
CA GLY A 154 2.39 -55.11 7.63
C GLY A 154 1.13 -55.69 8.29
N GLY A 155 0.21 -56.25 7.51
CA GLY A 155 -0.92 -57.02 8.03
C GLY A 155 -1.12 -58.32 7.27
N GLY A 156 -0.96 -59.46 7.95
CA GLY A 156 -1.46 -60.76 7.49
C GLY A 156 -0.45 -61.91 7.53
N GLY A 157 -0.36 -62.60 8.67
CA GLY A 157 0.35 -63.88 8.82
C GLY A 157 -0.21 -64.67 9.99
N VAL A 158 -1.38 -65.27 9.79
CA VAL A 158 -2.04 -66.20 10.73
C VAL A 158 -1.39 -67.57 10.69
N GLY A 159 -1.25 -68.21 11.85
CA GLY A 159 -1.31 -69.68 11.99
C GLY A 159 -0.07 -70.39 12.55
N GLY A 160 -0.28 -71.16 13.63
CA GLY A 160 0.44 -72.43 13.83
C GLY A 160 1.19 -72.67 15.14
N LEU A 161 0.43 -72.97 16.20
CA LEU A 161 0.63 -73.98 17.26
C LEU A 161 1.97 -74.74 17.43
N ALA A 162 2.21 -75.11 18.71
CA ALA A 162 3.08 -76.16 19.30
C ALA A 162 4.42 -75.65 19.85
N ALA A 163 4.97 -76.09 20.99
CA ALA A 163 4.60 -77.01 22.07
C ALA A 163 5.72 -76.82 23.15
N MET A 164 5.36 -76.61 24.42
CA MET A 164 5.67 -77.47 25.59
C MET A 164 7.15 -77.78 25.91
N ALA A 165 7.47 -77.59 27.21
CA ALA A 165 8.58 -78.15 27.99
C ALA A 165 9.96 -77.46 27.80
N THR A 166 10.81 -77.25 28.81
CA THR A 166 11.08 -77.97 30.06
C THR A 166 11.81 -77.06 31.07
N SER A 167 11.47 -77.28 32.34
CA SER A 167 12.28 -77.30 33.58
C SER A 167 13.25 -76.17 33.94
#